data_AF-A0A1G9MR63-F1
#
_entry.id   AF-A0A1G9MR63-F1
#
_cell.length_a   1.000
_cell.length_b   1.000
_cell.length_c   1.000
_cell.angle_alpha   90.00
_cell.angle_beta   90.00
_cell.angle_gamma   90.00
#
_symmetry.space_group_name_H-M   'P 1'
#
loop_
_entity.id
_entity.type
_entity.pdbx_description
1 polymer ?
#
loop_
_entity_poly.entity_id
_entity_poly.type
_entity_poly.pdbx_seq_one_letter_code
_entity_poly.pdbx_strand_id
1 'polypeptide(L)'
;MKKSRARVIALVGGAVIALNLTTPIISNAQARTISKTEISSKVTAVKQQVALKKAELQKQLDAKKQEVALKQAELQKQLNAKKQEVALKQAELQKQLDAKKQEIAVKIAQLKGANKEQRKAELQKQFEAKKQEIALKQAELQKQLDAKKQEIALKQAELQKQFEAKKQEIALKLAGLQK
;
A
#
# COMPACT_ATOMS: atom_id res chain seq x y z
N MET A 1 42.98 22.84 42.92
CA MET A 1 41.64 22.80 43.56
C MET A 1 41.76 23.34 44.99
N LYS A 2 41.34 24.59 45.28
CA LYS A 2 41.35 25.12 46.65
C LYS A 2 39.99 24.83 47.30
N LYS A 3 39.94 23.88 48.24
CA LYS A 3 38.78 23.63 49.11
C LYS A 3 38.80 24.69 50.21
N SER A 4 37.90 25.66 50.18
CA SER A 4 37.75 26.63 51.28
C SER A 4 36.89 26.00 52.38
N ARG A 5 37.40 25.96 53.62
CA ARG A 5 36.72 25.37 54.79
C ARG A 5 36.19 26.51 55.67
N ALA A 6 34.87 26.57 55.88
CA ALA A 6 34.28 27.44 56.89
C ALA A 6 34.14 26.67 58.21
N ARG A 7 34.69 27.19 59.31
CA ARG A 7 34.45 26.68 60.67
C ARG A 7 33.40 27.54 61.33
N VAL A 8 32.28 26.94 61.72
CA VAL A 8 31.28 27.58 62.58
C VAL A 8 31.52 27.07 64.00
N ILE A 9 31.72 27.99 64.93
CA ILE A 9 31.90 27.68 66.35
C ILE A 9 30.55 27.91 67.02
N ALA A 10 29.96 26.86 67.57
CA ALA A 10 28.72 26.94 68.34
C ALA A 10 29.00 26.51 69.79
N LEU A 11 28.39 27.23 70.73
CA LEU A 11 28.54 27.00 72.16
C LEU A 11 27.25 26.35 72.67
N VAL A 12 27.29 25.05 72.90
CA VAL A 12 26.13 24.27 73.39
C VAL A 12 26.49 23.76 74.77
N GLY A 13 25.80 24.26 75.80
CA GLY A 13 25.98 23.80 77.19
C GLY A 13 27.40 24.01 77.74
N GLY A 14 28.04 25.15 77.46
CA GLY A 14 29.35 25.50 78.03
C GLY A 14 30.57 24.83 77.39
N ALA A 15 30.38 23.89 76.45
CA ALA A 15 31.47 23.29 75.67
C ALA A 15 31.57 23.91 74.26
N VAL A 16 32.79 24.26 73.85
CA VAL A 16 33.08 24.76 72.50
C VAL A 16 33.23 23.56 71.56
N ILE A 17 32.23 23.31 70.70
CA ILE A 17 32.29 22.23 69.70
C ILE A 17 32.58 22.84 68.33
N ALA A 18 33.74 22.50 67.77
CA ALA A 18 34.11 22.90 66.41
C ALA A 18 33.47 21.95 65.39
N LEU A 19 32.34 22.35 64.81
CA LEU A 19 31.69 21.60 63.73
C LEU A 19 32.44 21.86 62.41
N ASN A 20 33.27 20.90 61.99
CA ASN A 20 33.87 20.91 60.65
C ASN A 20 32.82 20.51 59.61
N LEU A 21 32.00 21.47 59.19
CA LEU A 21 31.12 21.31 58.03
C LEU A 21 32.00 21.22 56.78
N THR A 22 32.19 20.00 56.28
CA THR A 22 32.97 19.72 55.07
C THR A 22 32.08 19.74 53.83
N THR A 23 31.21 20.75 53.73
CA THR A 23 30.39 20.95 52.53
C THR A 23 31.24 21.69 51.49
N PRO A 24 31.46 21.11 50.28
CA PRO A 24 32.18 21.82 49.24
C PRO A 24 31.35 23.05 48.82
N ILE A 25 31.89 24.26 49.08
CA ILE A 25 31.33 25.50 48.56
C ILE A 25 31.63 25.53 47.07
N ILE A 26 30.67 25.09 46.25
CA ILE A 26 30.73 25.24 44.79
C ILE A 26 30.48 26.71 44.48
N SER A 27 31.39 27.36 43.77
CA SER A 27 31.19 28.75 43.35
C SER A 27 29.99 28.85 42.39
N ASN A 28 29.26 29.96 42.42
CA ASN A 28 28.11 30.20 41.53
C ASN A 28 28.51 30.04 40.04
N ALA A 29 29.74 30.39 39.67
CA ALA A 29 30.30 30.17 38.33
C ALA A 29 30.44 28.68 37.98
N GLN A 30 30.94 27.85 38.89
CA GLN A 30 31.06 26.40 38.70
C GLN A 30 29.69 25.71 38.60
N ALA A 31 28.74 26.11 39.43
CA ALA A 31 27.36 25.60 39.36
C ALA A 31 26.75 25.92 37.99
N ARG A 32 26.90 27.15 37.50
CA ARG A 32 26.42 27.56 36.15
C ARG A 32 27.09 26.77 35.03
N THR A 33 28.38 26.49 35.10
CA THR A 33 29.07 25.69 34.08
C THR A 33 28.58 24.25 34.05
N ILE A 34 28.39 23.61 35.22
CA ILE A 34 27.88 22.24 35.33
C ILE A 34 26.46 22.16 34.78
N SER A 35 25.58 23.08 35.17
CA SER A 35 24.22 23.15 34.63
C SER A 35 24.19 23.38 33.12
N LYS A 36 25.07 24.25 32.59
CA LYS A 36 25.17 24.49 31.14
C LYS A 36 25.61 23.23 30.38
N THR A 37 26.56 22.47 30.91
CA THR A 37 27.00 21.21 30.29
C THR A 37 25.90 20.13 30.32
N GLU A 38 25.14 20.02 31.41
CA GLU A 38 24.00 19.09 31.50
C GLU A 38 22.86 19.46 30.56
N ILE A 39 22.56 20.76 30.42
CA ILE A 39 21.56 21.23 29.45
C ILE A 39 22.03 20.93 28.04
N SER A 40 23.31 21.17 27.73
CA SER A 40 23.89 20.88 26.42
C SER A 40 23.79 19.40 26.06
N SER A 41 24.12 18.50 26.99
CA SER A 41 24.04 17.06 26.75
C SER A 41 22.60 16.56 26.52
N LYS A 42 21.64 17.10 27.29
CA LYS A 42 20.21 16.82 27.11
C LYS A 42 19.72 17.32 25.75
N VAL A 43 20.10 18.52 25.33
CA VAL A 43 19.73 19.07 24.01
C VAL A 43 20.27 18.20 22.87
N THR A 44 21.52 17.73 22.96
CA THR A 44 22.08 16.82 21.95
C THR A 44 21.35 15.48 21.89
N ALA A 45 20.99 14.91 23.04
CA ALA A 45 20.23 13.66 23.11
C ALA A 45 18.83 13.81 22.49
N VAL A 46 18.13 14.92 22.77
CA VAL A 46 16.82 15.22 22.17
C VAL A 46 16.94 15.38 20.65
N LYS A 47 17.95 16.09 20.15
CA LYS A 47 18.20 16.23 18.70
C LYS A 47 18.41 14.89 18.01
N GLN A 48 19.19 13.99 18.62
CA GLN A 48 19.41 12.64 18.11
C GLN A 48 18.10 11.83 18.08
N GLN A 49 17.31 11.87 19.15
CA GLN A 49 16.01 11.18 19.17
C GLN A 49 15.04 11.71 18.10
N VAL A 50 15.00 13.02 17.89
CA VAL A 50 14.20 13.63 16.82
C VAL A 50 14.67 13.16 15.44
N ALA A 51 15.98 13.11 15.20
CA ALA A 51 16.54 12.62 13.93
C ALA A 51 16.18 11.15 13.68
N LEU A 52 16.29 10.29 14.69
CA LEU A 52 15.91 8.88 14.60
C LEU A 52 14.41 8.71 14.29
N LYS A 53 13.53 9.45 14.99
CA LYS A 53 12.08 9.41 14.72
C LYS A 53 11.74 9.86 13.30
N LYS A 54 12.42 10.88 12.78
CA LYS A 54 12.23 11.33 11.38
C LYS A 54 12.63 10.24 10.38
N ALA A 55 13.78 9.60 10.59
CA ALA A 55 14.26 8.51 9.75
C ALA A 55 13.30 7.31 9.76
N GLU A 56 12.77 6.96 10.93
CA GLU A 56 11.79 5.88 11.08
C GLU A 56 10.49 6.18 10.33
N LEU A 57 9.94 7.38 10.47
CA LEU A 57 8.75 7.83 9.76
C LEU A 57 8.94 7.82 8.24
N GLN A 58 10.12 8.23 7.75
CA GLN A 58 10.44 8.16 6.33
C GLN A 58 10.48 6.71 5.83
N LYS A 59 11.12 5.80 6.58
CA LYS A 59 11.17 4.37 6.25
C LYS A 59 9.77 3.75 6.20
N GLN A 60 8.87 4.15 7.11
CA GLN A 60 7.48 3.71 7.09
C GLN A 60 6.75 4.18 5.82
N LEU A 61 6.98 5.41 5.37
CA LEU A 61 6.40 5.95 4.15
C LEU A 61 6.88 5.18 2.91
N ASP A 62 8.18 4.92 2.82
CA ASP A 62 8.78 4.18 1.70
C ASP A 62 8.26 2.73 1.64
N ALA A 63 8.17 2.07 2.79
CA ALA A 63 7.58 0.73 2.90
C ALA A 63 6.12 0.72 2.44
N LYS A 64 5.32 1.71 2.83
CA LYS A 64 3.92 1.83 2.39
C LYS A 64 3.81 2.10 0.89
N LYS A 65 4.69 2.91 0.32
CA LYS A 65 4.74 3.16 -1.12
C LYS A 65 5.04 1.87 -1.89
N GLN A 66 5.99 1.07 -1.41
CA GLN A 66 6.31 -0.23 -2.00
C GLN A 66 5.15 -1.22 -1.89
N GLU A 67 4.49 -1.29 -0.73
CA GLU A 67 3.31 -2.14 -0.52
C GLU A 67 2.19 -1.81 -1.52
N VAL A 68 1.90 -0.53 -1.72
CA VAL A 68 0.88 -0.07 -2.68
C VAL A 68 1.26 -0.44 -4.10
N ALA A 69 2.53 -0.23 -4.50
CA ALA A 69 3.01 -0.60 -5.83
C ALA A 69 2.88 -2.11 -6.10
N LEU A 70 3.23 -2.95 -5.12
CA LEU A 70 3.09 -4.41 -5.23
C LEU A 70 1.63 -4.83 -5.38
N LYS A 71 0.72 -4.27 -4.57
CA LYS A 71 -0.73 -4.57 -4.69
C LYS A 71 -1.29 -4.11 -6.04
N GLN A 72 -0.89 -2.95 -6.54
CA GLN A 72 -1.30 -2.48 -7.87
C GLN A 72 -0.80 -3.41 -8.98
N ALA A 73 0.46 -3.87 -8.90
CA ALA A 73 1.02 -4.81 -9.86
C ALA A 73 0.28 -6.16 -9.83
N GLU A 74 -0.08 -6.66 -8.64
CA GLU A 74 -0.84 -7.89 -8.50
C GLU A 74 -2.24 -7.78 -9.12
N LEU A 75 -2.95 -6.68 -8.86
CA LEU A 75 -4.24 -6.40 -9.51
C LEU A 75 -4.10 -6.35 -11.03
N GLN A 76 -3.04 -5.73 -11.56
CA GLN A 76 -2.80 -5.69 -13.00
C GLN A 76 -2.54 -7.09 -13.58
N LYS A 77 -1.80 -7.93 -12.86
CA LYS A 77 -1.55 -9.33 -13.25
C LYS A 77 -2.86 -10.13 -13.31
N GLN A 78 -3.74 -9.97 -12.32
CA GLN A 78 -5.07 -10.59 -12.31
C GLN A 78 -5.91 -10.13 -13.51
N LEU A 79 -5.89 -8.84 -13.84
CA LEU A 79 -6.61 -8.33 -15.02
C LEU A 79 -6.10 -8.96 -16.31
N ASN A 80 -4.77 -9.03 -16.46
CA ASN A 80 -4.15 -9.60 -17.66
C ASN A 80 -4.48 -11.09 -17.82
N ALA A 81 -4.45 -11.86 -16.73
CA ALA A 81 -4.88 -13.26 -16.75
C ALA A 81 -6.34 -13.40 -17.19
N LYS A 82 -7.24 -12.54 -16.68
CA LYS A 82 -8.66 -12.56 -17.08
C LYS A 82 -8.86 -12.19 -18.55
N LYS A 83 -8.10 -11.22 -19.07
CA LYS A 83 -8.10 -10.88 -20.51
C LYS A 83 -7.71 -12.08 -21.37
N GLN A 84 -6.66 -12.81 -20.98
CA GLN A 84 -6.22 -14.01 -21.68
C GLN A 84 -7.28 -15.12 -21.65
N GLU A 85 -7.90 -15.37 -20.48
CA GLU A 85 -8.97 -16.36 -20.34
C GLU A 85 -10.16 -16.03 -21.26
N VAL A 86 -10.58 -14.77 -21.32
CA VAL A 86 -11.68 -14.31 -22.18
C VAL A 86 -11.32 -14.46 -23.66
N ALA A 87 -10.10 -14.10 -24.05
CA ALA A 87 -9.63 -14.25 -25.43
C ALA A 87 -9.62 -15.73 -25.87
N LEU A 88 -9.16 -16.65 -25.00
CA LEU A 88 -9.17 -18.08 -25.26
C LEU A 88 -10.61 -18.62 -25.43
N LYS A 89 -11.52 -18.25 -24.53
CA LYS A 89 -12.94 -18.65 -24.62
C LYS A 89 -13.62 -18.11 -25.89
N GLN A 90 -13.33 -16.86 -26.26
CA GLN A 90 -13.85 -16.28 -27.51
C GLN A 90 -13.32 -17.02 -28.74
N ALA A 91 -12.04 -17.39 -28.75
CA ALA A 91 -11.43 -18.17 -29.84
C ALA A 91 -12.02 -19.58 -29.93
N GLU A 92 -12.30 -20.22 -28.81
CA GLU A 92 -12.96 -21.53 -28.77
C GLU A 92 -14.39 -21.46 -29.34
N LEU A 93 -15.17 -20.45 -28.94
CA LEU A 93 -16.50 -20.21 -29.50
C LEU A 93 -16.45 -19.96 -31.02
N GLN A 94 -15.44 -19.24 -31.50
CA GLN A 94 -15.26 -19.02 -32.94
C GLN A 94 -14.96 -20.34 -33.66
N LYS A 95 -14.07 -21.19 -33.13
CA LYS A 95 -13.81 -22.52 -33.69
C LYS A 95 -15.07 -23.38 -33.74
N GLN A 96 -15.91 -23.33 -32.70
CA GLN A 96 -17.19 -24.04 -32.70
C GLN A 96 -18.13 -23.55 -33.81
N LEU A 97 -18.19 -22.23 -34.04
CA LEU A 97 -18.98 -21.65 -35.12
C LEU A 97 -18.47 -22.10 -36.50
N ASP A 98 -17.16 -22.09 -36.71
CA ASP A 98 -16.54 -22.50 -37.97
C ASP A 98 -16.77 -24.00 -38.24
N ALA A 99 -16.64 -24.85 -37.23
CA ALA A 99 -16.95 -26.28 -37.32
C ALA A 99 -18.43 -26.51 -37.67
N LYS A 100 -19.36 -25.79 -37.03
CA LYS A 100 -20.79 -25.87 -37.35
C LYS A 100 -21.10 -25.39 -38.76
N LYS A 101 -20.41 -24.35 -39.25
CA LYS A 101 -20.54 -23.87 -40.63
C LYS A 101 -20.14 -24.96 -41.63
N GLN A 102 -19.03 -25.65 -41.37
CA GLN A 102 -18.58 -26.76 -42.22
C GLN A 102 -19.56 -27.93 -42.18
N GLU A 103 -20.03 -28.34 -40.99
CA GLU A 103 -21.01 -29.41 -40.83
C GLU A 103 -22.29 -29.15 -41.64
N ILE A 104 -22.78 -27.91 -41.61
CA ILE A 104 -23.98 -27.49 -42.34
C ILE A 104 -23.73 -27.46 -43.85
N ALA A 105 -22.56 -27.00 -44.30
CA ALA A 105 -22.19 -27.04 -45.71
C ALA A 105 -22.18 -28.49 -46.25
N VAL A 106 -21.61 -29.43 -45.50
CA VAL A 106 -21.60 -30.85 -45.85
C VAL A 106 -23.02 -31.41 -45.91
N LYS A 107 -23.85 -31.14 -44.89
CA LYS A 107 -25.26 -31.57 -44.86
C LYS A 107 -26.04 -31.04 -46.07
N ILE A 108 -25.88 -29.76 -46.41
CA ILE A 108 -26.53 -29.15 -47.57
C ILE A 108 -26.09 -29.81 -48.89
N ALA A 109 -24.80 -30.11 -49.05
CA ALA A 109 -24.28 -30.78 -50.24
C ALA A 109 -24.86 -32.20 -50.42
N GLN A 110 -25.14 -32.90 -49.32
CA GLN A 110 -25.70 -34.25 -49.33
C GLN A 110 -27.22 -34.30 -49.52
N LEU A 111 -27.94 -33.17 -49.43
CA LEU A 111 -29.39 -33.14 -49.63
C LEU A 111 -29.78 -33.50 -51.07
N LYS A 112 -30.80 -34.37 -51.19
CA LYS A 112 -31.44 -34.83 -52.44
C LYS A 112 -32.97 -34.91 -52.26
N GLY A 113 -33.71 -34.97 -53.37
CA GLY A 113 -35.17 -35.12 -53.39
C GLY A 113 -35.96 -33.81 -53.41
N ALA A 114 -37.29 -33.91 -53.52
CA ALA A 114 -38.21 -32.78 -53.77
C ALA A 114 -38.18 -31.68 -52.68
N ASN A 115 -37.83 -32.04 -51.43
CA ASN A 115 -37.84 -31.10 -50.29
C ASN A 115 -36.45 -30.52 -49.94
N LYS A 116 -35.49 -30.61 -50.87
CA LYS A 116 -34.10 -30.15 -50.64
C LYS A 116 -34.01 -28.69 -50.21
N GLU A 117 -34.71 -27.79 -50.89
CA GLU A 117 -34.59 -26.35 -50.64
C GLU A 117 -35.16 -25.96 -49.27
N GLN A 118 -36.26 -26.62 -48.86
CA GLN A 118 -36.88 -26.44 -47.56
C GLN A 118 -35.93 -26.89 -46.42
N ARG A 119 -35.33 -28.08 -46.54
CA ARG A 119 -34.34 -28.59 -45.58
C ARG A 119 -33.08 -27.74 -45.51
N LYS A 120 -32.62 -27.20 -46.65
CA LYS A 120 -31.50 -26.27 -46.70
C LYS A 120 -31.81 -24.98 -45.94
N ALA A 121 -33.01 -24.41 -46.12
CA ALA A 121 -33.45 -23.23 -45.38
C ALA A 121 -33.54 -23.48 -43.87
N GLU A 122 -34.03 -24.66 -43.45
CA GLU A 122 -34.04 -25.06 -42.04
C GLU A 122 -32.63 -25.14 -41.43
N LEU A 123 -31.68 -25.77 -42.14
CA LEU A 123 -30.28 -25.84 -41.70
C LEU A 123 -29.64 -24.45 -41.59
N GLN A 124 -29.91 -23.55 -42.54
CA GLN A 124 -29.44 -22.16 -42.46
C GLN A 124 -30.04 -21.40 -41.28
N LYS A 125 -31.35 -21.57 -41.00
CA LYS A 125 -31.98 -20.99 -39.80
C LYS A 125 -31.32 -21.49 -38.51
N GLN A 126 -31.06 -22.80 -38.43
CA GLN A 126 -30.36 -23.37 -37.27
C GLN A 126 -28.94 -22.81 -37.12
N PHE A 127 -28.22 -22.59 -38.23
CA PHE A 127 -26.90 -21.95 -38.20
C PHE A 127 -26.96 -20.53 -37.66
N GLU A 128 -27.87 -19.70 -38.18
CA GLU A 128 -28.00 -18.31 -37.74
C GLU A 128 -28.42 -18.22 -36.27
N ALA A 129 -29.31 -19.11 -35.81
CA ALA A 129 -29.64 -19.20 -34.37
C ALA A 129 -28.40 -19.54 -33.52
N LYS A 130 -27.57 -20.49 -33.96
CA LYS A 130 -26.32 -20.85 -33.26
C LYS A 130 -25.29 -19.71 -33.26
N LYS A 131 -25.20 -18.97 -34.37
CA LYS A 131 -24.35 -17.79 -34.49
C LYS A 131 -24.77 -16.68 -33.53
N GLN A 132 -26.08 -16.44 -33.40
CA GLN A 132 -26.62 -15.50 -32.42
C GLN A 132 -26.33 -15.94 -30.99
N GLU A 133 -26.53 -17.23 -30.66
CA GLU A 133 -26.21 -17.79 -29.35
C GLU A 133 -24.72 -17.57 -28.99
N ILE A 134 -23.83 -17.83 -29.94
CA ILE A 134 -22.38 -17.62 -29.76
C ILE A 134 -22.04 -16.15 -29.58
N ALA A 135 -22.63 -15.25 -30.37
CA ALA A 135 -22.44 -13.81 -30.23
C ALA A 135 -22.87 -13.31 -28.85
N LEU A 136 -23.99 -13.80 -28.31
CA LEU A 136 -24.45 -13.47 -26.95
C LEU A 136 -23.45 -13.94 -25.89
N LYS A 137 -22.92 -15.17 -26.01
CA LYS A 137 -21.89 -15.68 -25.08
C LYS A 137 -20.61 -14.85 -25.15
N GLN A 138 -20.16 -14.45 -26.34
CA GLN A 138 -18.99 -13.58 -26.50
C GLN A 138 -19.21 -12.20 -25.86
N ALA A 139 -20.40 -11.62 -26.03
CA ALA A 139 -20.78 -10.35 -25.41
C ALA A 139 -20.83 -10.45 -23.88
N GLU A 140 -21.33 -11.56 -23.34
CA GLU A 140 -21.36 -11.80 -21.90
C GLU A 140 -19.94 -11.91 -21.31
N LEU A 141 -19.04 -12.64 -21.97
CA LEU A 141 -17.63 -12.71 -21.57
C LEU A 141 -16.96 -11.34 -21.56
N GLN A 142 -17.26 -10.50 -22.56
CA GLN A 142 -16.75 -9.14 -22.63
C GLN A 142 -17.30 -8.27 -21.49
N LYS A 143 -18.60 -8.37 -21.20
CA LYS A 143 -19.23 -7.65 -20.07
C LYS A 143 -18.61 -8.05 -18.73
N GLN A 144 -18.34 -9.33 -18.52
CA GLN A 144 -17.65 -9.82 -17.32
C GLN A 144 -16.22 -9.26 -17.21
N LEU A 145 -15.50 -9.17 -18.33
CA LEU A 145 -14.17 -8.57 -18.36
C LEU A 145 -14.21 -7.08 -18.00
N ASP A 146 -15.16 -6.34 -18.54
CA ASP A 146 -15.29 -4.91 -18.27
C ASP A 146 -15.72 -4.62 -16.83
N ALA A 147 -16.60 -5.44 -16.25
CA ALA A 147 -16.90 -5.41 -14.82
C ALA A 147 -15.64 -5.64 -13.97
N LYS A 148 -14.80 -6.60 -14.34
CA LYS A 148 -13.53 -6.85 -13.63
C LYS A 148 -12.53 -5.69 -13.78
N LYS A 149 -12.46 -5.03 -14.95
CA LYS A 149 -11.66 -3.81 -15.12
C LYS A 149 -12.12 -2.71 -14.16
N GLN A 150 -13.43 -2.49 -14.06
CA GLN A 150 -14.00 -1.48 -13.15
C GLN A 150 -13.71 -1.82 -11.68
N GLU A 151 -13.90 -3.07 -11.26
CA GLU A 151 -13.58 -3.51 -9.89
C GLU A 151 -12.10 -3.25 -9.54
N ILE A 152 -11.20 -3.56 -10.46
CA ILE A 152 -9.76 -3.34 -10.27
C ILE A 152 -9.42 -1.85 -10.22
N ALA A 153 -10.02 -1.03 -11.08
CA ALA A 153 -9.81 0.42 -11.06
C ALA A 153 -10.26 1.02 -9.71
N LEU A 154 -11.41 0.59 -9.18
CA LEU A 154 -11.89 1.01 -7.86
C LEU A 154 -10.91 0.61 -6.74
N LYS A 155 -10.43 -0.64 -6.74
CA LYS A 155 -9.43 -1.10 -5.76
C LYS A 155 -8.12 -0.32 -5.83
N GLN A 156 -7.65 0.01 -7.04
CA GLN A 156 -6.44 0.83 -7.22
C GLN A 156 -6.64 2.24 -6.68
N ALA A 157 -7.79 2.86 -6.96
CA ALA A 157 -8.13 4.19 -6.45
C ALA A 157 -8.22 4.20 -4.92
N GLU A 158 -8.82 3.17 -4.32
CA GLU A 158 -8.90 3.03 -2.86
C GLU A 158 -7.51 2.88 -2.21
N LEU A 159 -6.65 2.03 -2.77
CA LEU A 159 -5.26 1.88 -2.30
C LEU A 159 -4.50 3.21 -2.35
N GLN A 160 -4.68 3.97 -3.43
CA GLN A 160 -4.03 5.27 -3.59
C GLN A 160 -4.57 6.30 -2.59
N LYS A 161 -5.88 6.32 -2.34
CA LYS A 161 -6.50 7.17 -1.32
C LYS A 161 -5.98 6.85 0.07
N GLN A 162 -5.86 5.57 0.43
CA GLN A 162 -5.31 5.13 1.71
C GLN A 162 -3.83 5.53 1.85
N PHE A 163 -3.05 5.42 0.77
CA PHE A 163 -1.66 5.85 0.75
C PHE A 163 -1.51 7.35 0.99
N GLU A 164 -2.26 8.19 0.27
CA GLU A 164 -2.19 9.65 0.46
C GLU A 164 -2.63 10.06 1.87
N ALA A 165 -3.65 9.41 2.45
CA ALA A 165 -4.04 9.65 3.85
C ALA A 165 -2.90 9.32 4.83
N LYS A 166 -2.21 8.18 4.64
CA LYS A 166 -1.05 7.81 5.47
C LYS A 166 0.14 8.74 5.29
N LYS A 167 0.40 9.18 4.06
CA LYS A 167 1.44 10.16 3.75
C LYS A 167 1.16 11.50 4.44
N GLN A 168 -0.09 11.97 4.45
CA GLN A 168 -0.48 13.17 5.20
C GLN A 168 -0.32 12.99 6.71
N GLU A 169 -0.73 11.85 7.27
CA GLU A 169 -0.54 11.53 8.69
C GLU A 169 0.96 11.58 9.09
N ILE A 170 1.83 11.00 8.26
CA ILE A 170 3.28 11.01 8.48
C ILE A 170 3.85 12.43 8.35
N ALA A 171 3.39 13.21 7.36
CA ALA A 171 3.81 14.59 7.18
C ALA A 171 3.47 15.47 8.40
N LEU A 172 2.27 15.29 8.98
CA LEU A 172 1.87 15.97 10.21
C LEU A 172 2.76 15.58 11.41
N LYS A 173 3.08 14.29 11.55
CA LYS A 173 4.02 13.82 12.60
C LYS A 173 5.42 14.42 12.42
N LEU A 174 5.92 14.49 11.18
CA LEU A 174 7.21 15.11 10.88
C LEU A 174 7.23 16.61 11.19
N ALA A 175 6.15 17.34 10.87
CA ALA A 175 6.01 18.75 11.20
C ALA A 175 5.95 18.99 12.72
N GLY A 176 5.30 18.08 13.46
CA GLY A 176 5.29 18.12 14.93
C GLY A 176 6.67 17.94 15.55
N LEU A 177 7.58 17.18 14.90
CA LEU A 177 8.97 17.00 15.32
C LEU A 177 9.90 18.18 14.97
N GLN A 178 9.40 19.23 14.32
CA GLN A 178 10.15 20.44 14.00
C GLN A 178 9.89 21.59 14.98
N LYS A 179 8.88 21.46 15.85
CA LYS A 179 8.56 22.39 16.93
C LYS A 179 9.25 21.96 18.22
#